data_AF-A0A183VC50-F1
#
_entry.id   AF-A0A183VC50-F1
#
_cell.length_a   1.000
_cell.length_b   1.000
_cell.length_c   1.000
_cell.angle_alpha   90.00
_cell.angle_beta   90.00
_cell.angle_gamma   90.00
#
_symmetry.space_group_name_H-M   'P 1'
#
loop_
_entity.id
_entity.type
_entity.pdbx_description
1 polymer ?
#
loop_
_entity_poly.entity_id
_entity_poly.type
_entity_poly.pdbx_seq_one_letter_code
_entity_poly.pdbx_strand_id
1 'polypeptide(L)' 'MSLPEPEGEPIIAQEKVYISCKEHPEYNFVGRILGPRGMTAKQLEQETGCKIMVRGRGSMRDRRKGFSRAKIAAN' A
#
# COMPACT_ATOMS: atom_id res chain seq x y z
N MET A 1 -15.75 -14.60 -7.57
CA MET A 1 -16.37 -13.37 -8.05
C MET A 1 -15.71 -13.03 -9.38
N SER A 2 -16.41 -13.19 -10.50
CA SER A 2 -15.92 -12.78 -11.82
C SER A 2 -16.19 -11.29 -12.01
N LEU A 3 -15.15 -10.53 -12.35
CA LEU A 3 -15.31 -9.15 -12.80
C LEU A 3 -16.14 -9.13 -14.10
N PRO A 4 -16.92 -8.06 -14.36
CA PRO A 4 -17.62 -7.91 -15.63
C PRO A 4 -16.63 -7.84 -16.80
N GLU A 5 -17.11 -8.12 -18.02
CA GLU A 5 -16.30 -7.95 -19.21
C GLU A 5 -15.83 -6.48 -19.33
N PRO A 6 -14.57 -6.24 -19.71
CA PRO A 6 -14.04 -4.90 -19.83
C PRO A 6 -14.73 -4.16 -20.99
N GLU A 7 -15.39 -3.04 -20.68
CA GLU A 7 -16.02 -2.17 -21.67
C GLU A 7 -15.27 -0.83 -21.72
N GLY A 8 -14.70 -0.50 -22.89
CA GLY A 8 -13.96 0.74 -23.13
C GLY A 8 -12.44 0.61 -23.14
N GLU A 9 -11.75 1.76 -23.15
CA GLU A 9 -10.27 1.81 -23.10
C GLU A 9 -9.75 1.53 -21.69
N PRO A 10 -8.59 0.86 -21.55
CA PRO A 10 -7.99 0.60 -20.24
C PRO A 10 -7.61 1.90 -19.54
N ILE A 11 -8.20 2.15 -18.37
CA ILE A 11 -7.85 3.27 -17.51
C ILE A 11 -6.85 2.85 -16.42
N ILE A 12 -5.89 3.73 -16.12
CA ILE A 12 -4.96 3.55 -15.00
C ILE A 12 -5.49 4.37 -13.83
N ALA A 13 -6.05 3.72 -12.81
CA ALA A 13 -6.65 4.38 -11.65
C ALA A 13 -5.70 4.32 -10.44
N GLN A 14 -5.26 5.48 -9.96
CA GLN A 14 -4.39 5.57 -8.78
C GLN A 14 -5.13 6.09 -7.56
N GLU A 15 -5.28 5.26 -6.53
CA GLU A 15 -5.82 5.68 -5.24
C GLU A 15 -4.71 5.84 -4.20
N LYS A 16 -4.70 6.96 -3.47
CA LYS A 16 -3.67 7.27 -2.45
C LYS A 16 -4.29 7.28 -1.06
N VAL A 17 -4.01 6.23 -0.29
CA VAL A 17 -4.46 6.10 1.10
C VAL A 17 -3.36 6.56 2.04
N TYR A 18 -3.68 7.45 2.98
CA TYR A 18 -2.74 7.96 3.98
C TYR A 18 -2.85 7.19 5.29
N ILE A 19 -1.71 6.80 5.87
CA ILE A 19 -1.66 6.10 7.15
C ILE A 19 -1.37 7.10 8.27
N SER A 20 -2.26 7.17 9.26
CA SER A 20 -2.11 7.99 10.47
C SER A 20 -1.11 7.37 11.47
N CYS A 21 0.19 7.39 11.13
CA CYS A 21 1.25 6.93 12.05
C CYS A 21 1.38 7.81 13.31
N LYS A 22 0.77 9.00 13.33
CA LYS A 22 0.77 9.90 14.49
C LYS A 22 -0.21 9.46 15.58
N GLU A 23 -1.32 8.85 15.19
CA GLU A 23 -2.37 8.40 16.11
C GLU A 23 -1.98 7.09 16.81
N HIS A 24 -1.23 6.23 16.10
CA HIS A 24 -0.72 4.98 16.63
C HIS A 24 0.79 4.83 16.34
N PRO A 25 1.66 5.52 17.11
CA PRO A 25 3.11 5.51 16.87
C PRO A 25 3.78 4.16 17.17
N GLU A 26 3.18 3.35 18.04
CA GLU A 26 3.70 2.02 18.40
C GLU A 26 3.34 0.93 17.38
N TYR A 27 2.41 1.21 16.47
CA TYR A 27 1.92 0.21 15.51
C TYR A 27 2.65 0.30 14.17
N ASN A 28 3.19 -0.83 13.71
CA ASN A 28 3.90 -0.91 12.45
C ASN A 28 2.96 -1.30 11.29
N PHE A 29 2.21 -0.31 10.78
CA PHE A 29 1.32 -0.49 9.63
C PHE A 29 2.06 -1.02 8.40
N VAL A 30 3.21 -0.43 8.05
CA VAL A 30 3.97 -0.79 6.84
C VAL A 30 4.45 -2.23 6.90
N GLY A 31 5.01 -2.65 8.04
CA GLY A 31 5.44 -4.03 8.25
C GLY A 31 4.28 -5.02 8.21
N ARG A 32 3.11 -4.63 8.72
CA ARG A 32 1.90 -5.46 8.70
C ARG A 32 1.33 -5.63 7.28
N ILE A 33 1.31 -4.56 6.49
CA ILE A 33 0.81 -4.57 5.11
C ILE A 33 1.73 -5.37 4.19
N LEU A 34 3.05 -5.17 4.30
CA LEU A 34 4.03 -5.92 3.51
C LEU A 34 4.06 -7.39 3.92
N GLY A 35 4.02 -7.66 5.23
CA GLY A 35 4.23 -8.99 5.78
C GLY A 35 5.68 -9.49 5.61
N PRO A 36 5.95 -10.74 6.02
CA PRO A 36 7.29 -11.32 5.90
C PRO A 36 7.70 -11.39 4.42
N ARG A 37 8.87 -10.81 4.10
CA ARG A 37 9.41 -10.73 2.73
C ARG A 37 8.48 -10.06 1.70
N GLY A 38 7.50 -9.26 2.13
CA GLY A 38 6.53 -8.65 1.22
C GLY A 38 5.45 -9.62 0.70
N MET A 39 5.36 -10.83 1.25
CA MET A 39 4.45 -11.87 0.78
C MET A 39 2.98 -11.46 0.89
N THR A 40 2.60 -10.75 1.95
CA THR A 40 1.21 -10.31 2.17
C THR A 40 0.79 -9.27 1.13
N ALA A 41 1.66 -8.28 0.86
CA ALA A 41 1.39 -7.32 -0.20
C ALA A 41 1.29 -8.01 -1.57
N LYS A 42 2.22 -8.93 -1.89
CA LYS A 42 2.20 -9.67 -3.16
C LYS A 42 0.97 -10.54 -3.33
N GLN A 43 0.50 -11.19 -2.26
CA GLN A 43 -0.74 -11.96 -2.28
C GLN A 43 -1.94 -11.04 -2.54
N LEU A 44 -2.00 -9.90 -1.86
CA LEU A 44 -3.08 -8.93 -2.05
C LEU A 44 -3.09 -8.36 -3.48
N GLU A 45 -1.91 -8.12 -4.07
CA GLU A 45 -1.77 -7.74 -5.48
C GLU A 45 -2.30 -8.83 -6.43
N GLN A 46 -2.05 -10.11 -6.14
CA GLN A 46 -2.55 -11.23 -6.96
C GLN A 46 -4.06 -11.43 -6.84
N GLU A 47 -4.62 -11.26 -5.64
CA GLU A 47 -6.04 -11.43 -5.38
C GLU A 47 -6.88 -10.28 -5.96
N THR A 48 -6.36 -9.05 -5.93
CA THR A 48 -7.06 -7.85 -6.42
C THR A 48 -6.74 -7.51 -7.88
N GLY A 49 -5.61 -7.98 -8.40
CA GLY A 49 -5.08 -7.54 -9.69
C GLY A 49 -4.50 -6.13 -9.67
N CYS A 50 -4.48 -5.46 -8.51
CA CYS A 50 -3.93 -4.12 -8.33
C CYS A 50 -2.45 -4.19 -7.93
N LYS A 51 -1.70 -3.13 -8.22
CA LYS A 51 -0.32 -2.94 -7.77
C LYS A 51 -0.27 -2.07 -6.52
N ILE A 52 0.27 -2.61 -5.43
CA ILE A 52 0.31 -1.96 -4.12
C ILE A 52 1.72 -1.41 -3.87
N MET A 53 1.81 -0.11 -3.66
CA MET A 53 3.08 0.59 -3.43
C MET A 53 3.04 1.39 -2.14
N VAL A 54 3.91 1.07 -1.19
CA VAL A 54 4.10 1.88 0.01
C VAL A 54 5.12 3.00 -0.29
N ARG A 55 4.71 4.26 -0.14
CA ARG A 55 5.49 5.47 -0.41
C ARG A 55 5.40 6.45 0.77
N GLY A 56 6.25 7.48 0.83
CA GLY A 56 6.16 8.57 1.84
C GLY A 56 7.29 8.59 2.87
N ARG A 57 7.30 9.59 3.76
CA ARG A 57 8.33 9.72 4.81
C ARG A 57 7.95 8.82 5.99
N GLY A 58 8.78 7.82 6.28
CA GLY A 58 8.49 6.76 7.25
C GLY A 58 8.12 5.40 6.62
N SER A 59 8.06 5.29 5.28
CA SER A 59 7.90 3.99 4.62
C SER A 59 9.20 3.18 4.52
N MET A 60 10.35 3.83 4.61
CA MET A 60 11.65 3.17 4.68
C MET A 60 12.03 2.93 6.14
N ARG A 61 12.74 1.83 6.40
CA ARG A 61 13.22 1.41 7.74
C ARG A 61 14.26 2.36 8.37
N ASP A 62 14.46 3.54 7.79
CA ASP A 62 15.49 4.49 8.16
C ASP A 62 15.00 5.36 9.32
N ARG A 63 15.38 4.98 10.54
CA ARG A 63 14.97 5.59 11.82
C ARG A 63 15.30 7.08 11.94
N ARG A 64 16.15 7.63 11.07
CA ARG A 64 16.58 9.04 11.08
C ARG A 64 15.61 10.00 10.40
N LYS A 65 14.68 9.52 9.56
CA LYS A 65 13.71 10.37 8.86
C LYS A 65 12.35 10.24 9.54
N GLY A 66 11.95 11.31 10.25
CA GLY A 66 10.74 11.33 11.09
C GLY A 66 9.48 10.79 10.40
N PHE A 67 8.65 10.10 11.19
CA PHE A 67 7.36 9.49 10.82
C PHE A 67 6.39 10.55 10.30
N SER A 68 6.46 10.86 9.01
CA SER A 68 5.66 11.90 8.40
C SER A 68 4.93 11.35 7.19
N ARG A 69 3.84 10.63 7.48
CA ARG A 69 2.83 10.14 6.54
C ARG A 69 3.38 9.09 5.56
N ALA A 70 3.21 7.82 5.91
CA ALA A 70 3.23 6.75 4.93
C ALA A 70 1.95 6.80 4.09
N LYS A 71 2.06 6.48 2.80
CA LYS A 71 0.96 6.42 1.85
C LYS A 71 1.01 5.08 1.13
N ILE A 72 -0.15 4.52 0.83
CA ILE A 72 -0.30 3.35 -0.03
C ILE A 72 -0.92 3.83 -1.33
N ALA A 73 -0.31 3.47 -2.45
CA ALA A 73 -0.91 3.62 -3.76
C ALA A 73 -1.35 2.24 -4.27
N ALA A 74 -2.61 2.10 -4.65
CA ALA A 74 -3.11 0.98 -5.44
C ALA A 74 -3.32 1.46 -6.88
N ASN A 75 -2.94 0.63 -7.86
CA ASN A 75 -2.99 0.96 -9.28
C ASN A 75 -3.44 -0.24 -10.12
#